data_AF-A0A9D8QY99-F1
#
_entry.id   AF-A0A9D8QY99-F1
#
_cell.length_a   1.000
_cell.length_b   1.000
_cell.length_c   1.000
_cell.angle_alpha   90.00
_cell.angle_beta   90.00
_cell.angle_gamma   90.00
#
_symmetry.space_group_name_H-M   'P 1'
#
loop_
_entity.id
_entity.type
_entity.pdbx_description
1 polymer ?
#
loop_
_entity_poly.entity_id
_entity_poly.type
_entity_poly.pdbx_seq_one_letter_code
_entity_poly.pdbx_strand_id
1 'polypeptide(L)'
;MTMKTMLLMMVGYLFTYFNSNAPQDEQICYALSDDGYNFTPLNNGFPVIESDTIALTQCVRDPHILRCEDGKTFYMVCTDMRSSLGWASNRGIVMMKSTDLIHWQHSTVNFPTRYTKTWKNVIRVWAPETIYDRKAGKYMVFYSLRTSDADSYDKIYYQYANEDFTDLEGEPKWLFDAGNATIDGDIVFNEADGLYHLFYKQESGRGIYQAVAKELTDKWQMLDGNVEQTKEAVEGVGVCKAIDGKSWIIMYD
;
A
#
# COMPACT_ATOMS: atom_id res chain seq x y z
N MET A 1 14.09 19.21 41.42
CA MET A 1 13.08 18.20 41.04
C MET A 1 12.06 18.91 40.17
N THR A 2 12.31 18.95 38.85
CA THR A 2 11.49 19.72 37.91
C THR A 2 10.75 18.72 37.04
N MET A 3 9.42 18.66 37.20
CA MET A 3 8.53 17.92 36.33
C MET A 3 8.71 18.45 34.90
N LYS A 4 9.39 17.68 34.06
CA LYS A 4 9.20 17.75 32.60
C LYS A 4 7.77 17.28 32.38
N THR A 5 6.85 18.20 32.12
CA THR A 5 5.58 17.90 31.47
C THR A 5 5.94 17.21 30.16
N MET A 6 5.86 15.88 30.16
CA MET A 6 5.91 15.10 28.94
C MET A 6 4.61 15.45 28.23
N LEU A 7 4.69 16.38 27.28
CA LEU A 7 3.62 16.56 26.31
C LEU A 7 3.45 15.17 25.68
N LEU A 8 2.42 14.42 26.06
CA LEU A 8 2.02 13.26 25.26
C LEU A 8 1.74 13.87 23.89
N MET A 9 2.61 13.61 22.91
CA MET A 9 2.20 13.74 21.52
C MET A 9 0.94 12.87 21.41
N MET A 10 -0.21 13.48 21.13
CA MET A 10 -1.37 12.74 20.68
C MET A 10 -0.96 12.07 19.38
N VAL A 11 -0.72 10.77 19.45
CA VAL A 11 -0.52 9.90 18.30
C VAL A 11 -1.89 9.34 17.98
N GLY A 12 -2.39 9.67 16.80
CA GLY A 12 -3.60 9.09 16.25
C GLY A 12 -3.27 8.37 14.96
N TYR A 13 -4.09 7.40 14.62
CA TYR A 13 -4.01 6.63 13.38
C TYR A 13 -4.96 7.25 12.36
N LEU A 14 -4.47 7.41 11.14
CA LEU A 14 -5.30 7.68 9.96
C LEU A 14 -5.33 6.40 9.13
N PHE A 15 -6.53 5.88 8.91
CA PHE A 15 -6.75 4.78 7.99
C PHE A 15 -7.40 5.31 6.71
N THR A 16 -6.79 4.99 5.57
CA THR A 16 -7.31 5.28 4.24
C THR A 16 -7.92 4.02 3.68
N TYR A 17 -9.15 4.10 3.17
CA TYR A 17 -9.90 2.93 2.71
C TYR A 17 -10.91 3.29 1.62
N PHE A 18 -11.57 2.29 1.07
CA PHE A 18 -12.75 2.41 0.20
C PHE A 18 -13.85 1.46 0.73
N ASN A 19 -15.12 1.68 0.35
CA ASN A 19 -16.24 1.04 1.05
C ASN A 19 -16.70 -0.29 0.42
N SER A 20 -16.84 -0.35 -0.91
CA SER A 20 -17.47 -1.49 -1.58
C SER A 20 -17.12 -1.54 -3.07
N ASN A 21 -17.68 -2.52 -3.78
CA ASN A 21 -17.51 -2.68 -5.23
C ASN A 21 -18.47 -1.83 -6.08
N ALA A 22 -19.37 -1.07 -5.46
CA ALA A 22 -20.19 -0.12 -6.21
C ALA A 22 -19.31 1.07 -6.64
N PRO A 23 -19.39 1.57 -7.90
CA PRO A 23 -18.48 2.62 -8.36
C PRO A 23 -18.45 3.90 -7.51
N GLN A 24 -19.58 4.27 -6.89
CA GLN A 24 -19.65 5.43 -5.98
C GLN A 24 -18.94 5.20 -4.64
N ASP A 25 -18.65 3.94 -4.31
CA ASP A 25 -18.00 3.49 -3.06
C ASP A 25 -16.51 3.14 -3.27
N GLU A 26 -16.05 3.05 -4.53
CA GLU A 26 -14.65 2.86 -4.94
C GLU A 26 -13.91 4.20 -4.97
N GLN A 27 -13.91 4.88 -3.82
CA GLN A 27 -13.36 6.22 -3.62
C GLN A 27 -12.64 6.30 -2.27
N ILE A 28 -11.84 7.34 -2.06
CA ILE A 28 -10.98 7.44 -0.87
C ILE A 28 -11.79 7.97 0.32
N CYS A 29 -11.90 7.16 1.36
CA CYS A 29 -12.48 7.47 2.65
C CYS A 29 -11.40 7.47 3.73
N TYR A 30 -11.60 8.26 4.79
CA TYR A 30 -10.70 8.33 5.95
C TYR A 30 -11.40 7.86 7.22
N ALA A 31 -10.66 7.22 8.10
CA ALA A 31 -11.09 6.93 9.47
C ALA A 31 -9.98 7.26 10.45
N LEU A 32 -10.34 7.68 11.67
CA LEU A 32 -9.39 7.99 12.74
C LEU A 32 -9.51 6.99 13.89
N SER A 33 -8.39 6.68 14.52
CA SER A 33 -8.35 5.90 15.75
C SER A 33 -7.33 6.47 16.73
N ASP A 34 -7.65 6.39 18.02
CA ASP A 34 -6.73 6.75 19.11
C ASP A 34 -5.96 5.54 19.66
N ASP A 35 -6.38 4.31 19.31
CA ASP A 35 -5.80 3.06 19.81
C ASP A 35 -5.26 2.12 18.72
N GLY A 36 -5.59 2.39 17.46
CA GLY A 36 -5.19 1.58 16.30
C GLY A 36 -6.06 0.33 16.09
N TYR A 37 -7.12 0.15 16.89
CA TYR A 37 -8.04 -0.98 16.79
C TYR A 37 -9.48 -0.54 16.49
N ASN A 38 -9.91 0.59 17.06
CA ASN A 38 -11.26 1.12 16.91
C ASN A 38 -11.21 2.38 16.05
N PHE A 39 -11.64 2.24 14.79
CA PHE A 39 -11.64 3.33 13.82
C PHE A 39 -13.03 3.96 13.69
N THR A 40 -13.07 5.29 13.75
CA THR A 40 -14.27 6.09 13.50
C THR A 40 -14.18 6.69 12.09
N PRO A 41 -15.09 6.33 11.17
CA PRO A 41 -15.16 6.93 9.85
C PRO A 41 -15.30 8.45 9.93
N LEU A 42 -14.47 9.17 9.17
CA LEU A 42 -14.66 10.59 8.90
C LEU A 42 -15.75 10.79 7.86
N ASN A 43 -16.29 12.01 7.81
CA ASN A 43 -17.33 12.39 6.85
C ASN A 43 -18.53 11.41 6.82
N ASN A 44 -18.89 10.83 7.97
CA ASN A 44 -19.92 9.78 8.09
C ASN A 44 -19.70 8.55 7.18
N GLY A 45 -18.44 8.26 6.84
CA GLY A 45 -18.07 7.17 5.92
C GLY A 45 -18.24 7.51 4.44
N PHE A 46 -18.63 8.74 4.09
CA PHE A 46 -18.61 9.20 2.71
C PHE A 46 -17.17 9.54 2.26
N PRO A 47 -16.89 9.48 0.95
CA PRO A 47 -15.58 9.82 0.42
C PRO A 47 -15.13 11.22 0.86
N VAL A 48 -13.83 11.35 1.14
CA VAL A 48 -13.16 12.63 1.42
C VAL A 48 -12.44 13.15 0.18
N ILE A 49 -12.08 12.26 -0.74
CA ILE A 49 -11.52 12.59 -2.04
C ILE A 49 -12.27 11.77 -3.08
N GLU A 50 -12.92 12.46 -4.00
CA GLU A 50 -13.60 11.81 -5.12
C GLU A 50 -12.59 11.32 -6.15
N SER A 51 -12.85 10.16 -6.76
CA SER A 51 -11.93 9.51 -7.71
C SER A 51 -12.09 9.97 -9.16
N ASP A 52 -13.12 10.77 -9.45
CA ASP A 52 -13.57 11.16 -10.79
C ASP A 52 -12.50 11.87 -11.64
N THR A 53 -11.59 12.57 -10.98
CA THR A 53 -10.57 13.44 -11.59
C THR A 53 -9.14 12.96 -11.35
N ILE A 54 -8.92 12.04 -10.41
CA ILE A 54 -7.58 11.54 -10.05
C ILE A 54 -7.23 10.20 -10.70
N ALA A 55 -8.23 9.45 -11.19
CA ALA A 55 -8.07 8.11 -11.74
C ALA A 55 -8.63 8.03 -13.17
N LEU A 56 -7.98 7.25 -14.05
CA LEU A 56 -8.42 7.07 -15.44
C LEU A 56 -9.71 6.24 -15.52
N THR A 57 -9.89 5.30 -14.60
CA THR A 57 -11.12 4.50 -14.49
C THR A 57 -12.24 5.22 -13.74
N GLN A 58 -11.95 6.40 -13.18
CA GLN A 58 -12.80 7.20 -12.30
C GLN A 58 -13.13 6.53 -10.96
N CYS A 59 -12.42 5.46 -10.61
CA CYS A 59 -12.54 4.73 -9.35
C CYS A 59 -11.13 4.38 -8.84
N VAL A 60 -10.99 4.28 -7.52
CA VAL A 60 -9.75 3.85 -6.88
C VAL A 60 -10.00 2.79 -5.82
N ARG A 61 -8.97 1.97 -5.58
CA ARG A 61 -8.95 0.96 -4.52
C ARG A 61 -7.60 0.96 -3.81
N ASP A 62 -7.56 0.29 -2.67
CA ASP A 62 -6.34 -0.01 -1.92
C ASP A 62 -5.46 1.23 -1.63
N PRO A 63 -6.02 2.31 -1.04
CA PRO A 63 -5.24 3.51 -0.75
C PRO A 63 -4.26 3.25 0.39
N HIS A 64 -2.96 3.35 0.11
CA HIS A 64 -1.91 3.32 1.12
C HIS A 64 -1.34 4.73 1.33
N ILE A 65 -1.25 5.18 2.58
CA ILE A 65 -0.72 6.50 2.95
C ILE A 65 0.48 6.39 3.89
N LEU A 66 1.48 7.26 3.71
CA LEU A 66 2.55 7.45 4.69
C LEU A 66 2.87 8.92 4.91
N ARG A 67 3.45 9.21 6.08
CA ARG A 67 4.12 10.48 6.35
C ARG A 67 5.58 10.37 5.93
N CYS A 68 6.04 11.33 5.14
CA CYS A 68 7.40 11.39 4.64
C CYS A 68 8.42 11.67 5.76
N GLU A 69 9.67 11.29 5.53
CA GLU A 69 10.83 11.53 6.40
C GLU A 69 11.10 13.01 6.68
N ASP A 70 10.57 13.93 5.88
CA ASP A 70 10.63 15.37 6.14
C ASP A 70 9.67 15.83 7.28
N GLY A 71 8.83 14.92 7.77
CA GLY A 71 7.90 15.12 8.87
C GLY A 71 6.66 15.96 8.53
N LYS A 72 6.54 16.45 7.29
CA LYS A 72 5.48 17.42 6.88
C LYS A 72 4.71 17.00 5.63
N THR A 73 5.30 16.18 4.77
CA THR A 73 4.70 15.74 3.51
C THR A 73 4.03 14.38 3.72
N PHE A 74 2.92 14.16 3.03
CA PHE A 74 2.20 12.89 2.97
C PHE A 74 2.14 12.42 1.53
N TYR A 75 2.42 11.14 1.36
CA TYR A 75 2.28 10.45 0.08
C TYR A 75 1.18 9.41 0.20
N MET A 76 0.36 9.32 -0.84
CA MET A 76 -0.65 8.28 -0.99
C MET A 76 -0.53 7.66 -2.37
N VAL A 77 -0.70 6.34 -2.43
CA VAL A 77 -0.82 5.58 -3.67
C VAL A 77 -2.11 4.78 -3.64
N CYS A 78 -2.76 4.63 -4.79
CA CYS A 78 -3.98 3.83 -4.94
C CYS A 78 -3.95 3.03 -6.24
N THR A 79 -4.65 1.92 -6.28
CA THR A 79 -4.96 1.21 -7.53
C THR A 79 -5.95 2.07 -8.36
N ASP A 80 -5.61 2.42 -9.59
CA ASP A 80 -6.57 3.00 -10.56
C ASP A 80 -7.43 1.87 -11.14
N MET A 81 -8.62 1.68 -10.57
CA MET A 81 -9.46 0.52 -10.87
C MET A 81 -10.94 0.76 -10.57
N ARG A 82 -11.79 0.24 -11.46
CA ARG A 82 -13.24 0.12 -11.28
C ARG A 82 -13.71 -1.33 -11.38
N SER A 83 -14.10 -1.96 -10.28
CA SER A 83 -14.43 -3.40 -10.27
C SER A 83 -15.58 -3.78 -11.19
N SER A 84 -16.53 -2.87 -11.46
CA SER A 84 -17.62 -3.10 -12.42
C SER A 84 -17.14 -3.25 -13.88
N LEU A 85 -15.90 -2.88 -14.19
CA LEU A 85 -15.23 -3.14 -15.48
C LEU A 85 -14.42 -4.45 -15.47
N GLY A 86 -14.46 -5.20 -14.36
CA GLY A 86 -13.80 -6.48 -14.13
C GLY A 86 -12.46 -6.36 -13.40
N TRP A 87 -12.00 -7.47 -12.80
CA TRP A 87 -10.78 -7.57 -11.99
C TRP A 87 -9.45 -7.42 -12.76
N ALA A 88 -9.52 -7.00 -14.02
CA ALA A 88 -8.37 -6.65 -14.85
C ALA A 88 -8.48 -5.19 -15.36
N SER A 89 -9.27 -4.34 -14.70
CA SER A 89 -9.35 -2.90 -14.99
C SER A 89 -8.34 -2.08 -14.18
N ASN A 90 -7.27 -2.69 -13.70
CA ASN A 90 -6.28 -2.15 -12.76
C ASN A 90 -4.91 -2.05 -13.43
N ARG A 91 -4.73 -1.08 -14.32
CA ARG A 91 -3.49 -0.93 -15.11
C ARG A 91 -2.69 0.32 -14.76
N GLY A 92 -3.04 0.97 -13.66
CA GLY A 92 -2.37 2.18 -13.24
C GLY A 92 -2.34 2.35 -11.73
N ILE A 93 -1.43 3.21 -11.30
CA ILE A 93 -1.28 3.66 -9.92
C ILE A 93 -1.56 5.15 -9.90
N VAL A 94 -2.50 5.57 -9.06
CA VAL A 94 -2.67 6.98 -8.70
C VAL A 94 -1.62 7.31 -7.65
N MET A 95 -0.85 8.37 -7.87
CA MET A 95 0.13 8.89 -6.91
C MET A 95 -0.33 10.26 -6.44
N MET A 96 -0.30 10.50 -5.13
CA MET A 96 -0.79 11.73 -4.53
C MET A 96 0.16 12.28 -3.47
N LYS A 97 0.25 13.60 -3.40
CA LYS A 97 1.11 14.35 -2.49
C LYS A 97 0.35 15.47 -1.80
N SER A 98 0.48 15.59 -0.48
CA SER A 98 -0.12 16.65 0.34
C SER A 98 0.78 17.07 1.49
N THR A 99 0.55 18.25 2.05
CA THR A 99 1.17 18.70 3.31
C THR A 99 0.15 18.94 4.43
N ASP A 100 -1.14 18.75 4.15
CA ASP A 100 -2.23 19.04 5.09
C ASP A 100 -3.33 17.97 5.11
N LEU A 101 -3.19 16.90 4.32
CA LEU A 101 -4.14 15.79 4.15
C LEU A 101 -5.50 16.20 3.55
N ILE A 102 -5.64 17.46 3.11
CA ILE A 102 -6.88 18.02 2.57
C ILE A 102 -6.70 18.32 1.09
N HIS A 103 -5.63 19.05 0.75
CA HIS A 103 -5.32 19.43 -0.63
C HIS A 103 -4.26 18.50 -1.18
N TRP A 104 -4.57 17.84 -2.29
CA TRP A 104 -3.72 16.83 -2.90
C TRP A 104 -3.32 17.23 -4.31
N GLN A 105 -2.02 17.22 -4.58
CA GLN A 105 -1.51 17.10 -5.94
C GLN A 105 -1.57 15.62 -6.33
N HIS A 106 -1.86 15.32 -7.59
CA HIS A 106 -1.95 13.95 -8.05
C HIS A 106 -1.41 13.76 -9.47
N SER A 107 -1.03 12.54 -9.77
CA SER A 107 -0.75 12.04 -11.12
C SER A 107 -1.16 10.57 -11.21
N THR A 108 -1.27 10.05 -12.42
CA THR A 108 -1.62 8.65 -12.64
C THR A 108 -0.63 8.02 -13.59
N VAL A 109 0.05 6.97 -13.13
CA VAL A 109 0.98 6.20 -13.96
C VAL A 109 0.20 5.05 -14.58
N ASN A 110 -0.07 5.12 -15.88
CA ASN A 110 -0.70 4.04 -16.63
C ASN A 110 0.39 3.15 -17.26
N PHE A 111 0.52 1.91 -16.78
CA PHE A 111 1.63 1.02 -17.12
C PHE A 111 1.70 0.66 -18.61
N PRO A 112 0.59 0.24 -19.26
CA PRO A 112 0.63 -0.10 -20.69
C PRO A 112 1.09 1.04 -21.60
N THR A 113 0.76 2.28 -21.25
CA THR A 113 1.15 3.46 -22.04
C THR A 113 2.55 3.97 -21.66
N ARG A 114 2.94 3.84 -20.39
CA ARG A 114 4.25 4.27 -19.88
C ARG A 114 5.39 3.32 -20.25
N TYR A 115 5.13 2.02 -20.28
CA TYR A 115 6.13 0.94 -20.43
C TYR A 115 5.86 0.08 -21.68
N THR A 116 5.79 0.74 -22.83
CA THR A 116 5.35 0.15 -24.11
C THR A 116 6.23 -0.96 -24.67
N LYS A 117 7.44 -1.16 -24.13
CA LYS A 117 8.38 -2.19 -24.59
C LYS A 117 8.19 -3.50 -23.83
N THR A 118 8.53 -3.49 -22.54
CA THR A 118 8.60 -4.70 -21.70
C THR A 118 7.26 -5.05 -21.07
N TRP A 119 6.45 -4.04 -20.72
CA TRP A 119 5.25 -4.23 -19.88
C TRP A 119 3.95 -3.82 -20.58
N LYS A 120 3.95 -3.77 -21.92
CA LYS A 120 2.76 -3.45 -22.73
C LYS A 120 1.60 -4.44 -22.56
N ASN A 121 1.89 -5.66 -22.13
CA ASN A 121 0.95 -6.75 -21.91
C ASN A 121 0.57 -6.90 -20.42
N VAL A 122 0.91 -5.91 -19.57
CA VAL A 122 0.43 -5.85 -18.18
C VAL A 122 -1.09 -5.79 -18.17
N ILE A 123 -1.68 -6.64 -17.33
CA ILE A 123 -3.12 -6.72 -17.13
C ILE A 123 -3.53 -6.37 -15.71
N ARG A 124 -2.59 -6.40 -14.75
CA ARG A 124 -2.80 -6.01 -13.36
C ARG A 124 -1.59 -5.27 -12.79
N VAL A 125 -1.87 -4.19 -12.09
CA VAL A 125 -1.00 -3.43 -11.19
C VAL A 125 -1.90 -3.03 -10.02
N TRP A 126 -1.78 -3.71 -8.88
CA TRP A 126 -2.77 -3.70 -7.80
C TRP A 126 -2.11 -3.52 -6.43
N ALA A 127 -2.84 -2.89 -5.50
CA ALA A 127 -2.47 -2.63 -4.10
C ALA A 127 -1.05 -2.07 -4.00
N PRO A 128 -0.83 -0.88 -4.58
CA PRO A 128 0.43 -0.22 -4.41
C PRO A 128 0.57 0.26 -2.96
N GLU A 129 1.77 0.06 -2.42
CA GLU A 129 2.17 0.60 -1.14
C GLU A 129 3.48 1.36 -1.28
N THR A 130 3.86 2.12 -0.26
CA THR A 130 5.06 2.95 -0.30
C THR A 130 5.87 2.82 0.98
N ILE A 131 7.19 2.71 0.85
CA ILE A 131 8.13 2.72 1.98
C ILE A 131 9.35 3.57 1.65
N TYR A 132 9.95 4.23 2.65
CA TYR A 132 11.22 4.92 2.46
C TYR A 132 12.41 3.95 2.54
N ASP A 133 13.13 3.78 1.44
CA ASP A 133 14.38 3.05 1.41
C ASP A 133 15.53 3.97 1.88
N ARG A 134 15.98 3.76 3.11
CA ARG A 134 17.08 4.53 3.71
C ARG A 134 18.42 4.33 3.00
N LYS A 135 18.65 3.19 2.35
CA LYS A 135 19.89 2.90 1.61
C LYS A 135 19.89 3.60 0.26
N ALA A 136 18.76 3.63 -0.43
CA ALA A 136 18.59 4.34 -1.69
C ALA A 136 18.36 5.85 -1.51
N GLY A 137 17.87 6.28 -0.34
CA GLY A 137 17.47 7.66 -0.07
C GLY A 137 16.22 8.09 -0.84
N LYS A 138 15.31 7.15 -1.13
CA LYS A 138 14.13 7.35 -1.99
C LYS A 138 12.93 6.59 -1.46
N TYR A 139 11.73 7.02 -1.87
CA TYR A 139 10.51 6.25 -1.65
C TYR A 139 10.39 5.14 -2.71
N MET A 140 10.29 3.91 -2.24
CA MET A 140 9.96 2.75 -3.04
C MET A 140 8.44 2.62 -3.08
N VAL A 141 7.88 2.50 -4.28
CA VAL A 141 6.49 2.09 -4.50
C VAL A 141 6.52 0.64 -4.96
N PHE A 142 5.81 -0.23 -4.24
CA PHE A 142 5.75 -1.66 -4.53
C PHE A 142 4.30 -2.08 -4.68
N TYR A 143 4.05 -3.07 -5.53
CA TYR A 143 2.71 -3.41 -6.00
C TYR A 143 2.67 -4.82 -6.59
N SER A 144 1.48 -5.40 -6.63
CA SER A 144 1.22 -6.68 -7.28
C SER A 144 1.10 -6.48 -8.79
N LEU A 145 1.86 -7.21 -9.60
CA LEU A 145 1.83 -7.09 -11.04
C LEU A 145 1.65 -8.45 -11.71
N ARG A 146 0.82 -8.47 -12.77
CA ARG A 146 0.62 -9.62 -13.65
C ARG A 146 0.52 -9.20 -15.11
N THR A 147 1.08 -10.05 -15.98
CA THR A 147 0.99 -9.93 -17.44
C THR A 147 -0.01 -10.92 -18.04
N SER A 148 -0.39 -10.71 -19.30
CA SER A 148 -1.21 -11.67 -20.05
C SER A 148 -0.41 -12.85 -20.62
N ASP A 149 0.84 -13.04 -20.22
CA ASP A 149 1.66 -14.15 -20.70
C ASP A 149 1.11 -15.49 -20.18
N ALA A 150 1.35 -16.56 -20.93
CA ALA A 150 1.03 -17.91 -20.47
C ALA A 150 1.75 -18.21 -19.14
N ASP A 151 1.04 -18.86 -18.22
CA ASP A 151 1.53 -19.22 -16.88
C ASP A 151 1.91 -18.02 -15.98
N SER A 152 1.56 -16.79 -16.38
CA SER A 152 1.75 -15.60 -15.56
C SER A 152 0.75 -15.54 -14.40
N TYR A 153 1.26 -15.17 -13.22
CA TYR A 153 0.50 -14.95 -11.98
C TYR A 153 1.02 -13.70 -11.28
N ASP A 154 0.23 -13.19 -10.33
CA ASP A 154 0.54 -11.98 -9.59
C ASP A 154 1.78 -12.17 -8.69
N LYS A 155 2.73 -11.24 -8.77
CA LYS A 155 3.94 -11.18 -7.93
C LYS A 155 4.16 -9.75 -7.49
N ILE A 156 4.98 -9.53 -6.46
CA ILE A 156 5.29 -8.18 -5.99
C ILE A 156 6.50 -7.63 -6.75
N TYR A 157 6.29 -6.47 -7.37
CA TYR A 157 7.31 -5.67 -8.05
C TYR A 157 7.48 -4.34 -7.33
N TYR A 158 8.56 -3.63 -7.62
CA TYR A 158 8.82 -2.30 -7.10
C TYR A 158 9.47 -1.39 -8.13
N GLN A 159 9.30 -0.08 -7.89
CA GLN A 159 10.06 1.00 -8.50
C GLN A 159 10.29 2.10 -7.45
N TYR A 160 11.25 2.99 -7.71
CA TYR A 160 11.37 4.20 -6.90
C TYR A 160 10.51 5.31 -7.50
N ALA A 161 9.84 6.09 -6.65
CA ALA A 161 9.19 7.33 -7.08
C ALA A 161 10.25 8.37 -7.46
N ASN A 162 9.93 9.23 -8.42
CA ASN A 162 10.72 10.43 -8.69
C ASN A 162 10.59 11.46 -7.54
N GLU A 163 11.46 12.47 -7.52
CA GLU A 163 11.56 13.45 -6.43
C GLU A 163 10.23 14.21 -6.16
N ASP A 164 9.50 14.54 -7.23
CA ASP A 164 8.24 15.26 -7.13
C ASP A 164 7.06 14.38 -6.71
N PHE A 165 7.24 13.05 -6.67
CA PHE A 165 6.20 12.04 -6.42
C PHE A 165 5.07 12.07 -7.46
N THR A 166 5.45 12.16 -8.73
CA THR A 166 4.53 12.25 -9.89
C THR A 166 4.70 11.13 -10.91
N ASP A 167 5.79 10.37 -10.87
CA ASP A 167 6.04 9.22 -11.75
C ASP A 167 6.95 8.19 -11.05
N LEU A 168 7.07 7.01 -11.66
CA LEU A 168 7.96 5.94 -11.22
C LEU A 168 9.21 5.87 -12.12
N GLU A 169 10.37 5.77 -11.48
CA GLU A 169 11.66 5.70 -12.14
C GLU A 169 11.92 4.32 -12.75
N GLY A 170 12.53 4.30 -13.93
CA GLY A 170 12.98 3.07 -14.60
C GLY A 170 11.83 2.15 -15.01
N GLU A 171 12.12 0.85 -15.04
CA GLU A 171 11.17 -0.23 -15.33
C GLU A 171 10.83 -0.98 -14.03
N PRO A 172 9.64 -1.61 -13.93
CA PRO A 172 9.30 -2.52 -12.84
C PRO A 172 10.41 -3.54 -12.56
N LYS A 173 10.83 -3.62 -11.29
CA LYS A 173 11.81 -4.58 -10.80
C LYS A 173 11.14 -5.60 -9.90
N TRP A 174 11.56 -6.85 -10.03
CA TRP A 174 11.05 -7.92 -9.18
C TRP A 174 11.45 -7.68 -7.72
N LEU A 175 10.48 -7.78 -6.79
CA LEU A 175 10.71 -7.66 -5.34
C LEU A 175 10.59 -9.01 -4.65
N PHE A 176 9.47 -9.71 -4.87
CA PHE A 176 9.13 -10.91 -4.13
C PHE A 176 8.19 -11.84 -4.92
N ASP A 177 8.38 -13.15 -4.73
CA ASP A 177 7.58 -14.23 -5.33
C ASP A 177 7.58 -15.42 -4.39
N ALA A 178 6.40 -15.81 -3.92
CA ALA A 178 6.23 -16.97 -3.06
C ALA A 178 6.01 -18.29 -3.84
N GLY A 179 6.17 -18.28 -5.17
CA GLY A 179 5.98 -19.41 -6.06
C GLY A 179 4.52 -19.65 -6.50
N ASN A 180 3.62 -18.74 -6.13
CA ASN A 180 2.20 -18.73 -6.49
C ASN A 180 1.68 -17.27 -6.48
N ALA A 181 0.42 -17.07 -6.87
CA ALA A 181 -0.19 -15.74 -6.89
C ALA A 181 -0.11 -15.06 -5.51
N THR A 182 0.72 -14.02 -5.46
CA THR A 182 1.11 -13.26 -4.27
C THR A 182 0.72 -11.81 -4.47
N ILE A 183 -0.15 -11.30 -3.61
CA ILE A 183 -0.71 -9.94 -3.70
C ILE A 183 -0.65 -9.21 -2.37
N ASP A 184 -1.07 -7.94 -2.37
CA ASP A 184 -1.26 -7.07 -1.20
C ASP A 184 -0.09 -7.13 -0.24
N GLY A 185 1.06 -6.62 -0.69
CA GLY A 185 2.24 -6.54 0.15
C GLY A 185 2.18 -5.30 1.04
N ASP A 186 2.55 -5.45 2.31
CA ASP A 186 2.93 -4.34 3.19
C ASP A 186 4.29 -4.63 3.85
N ILE A 187 5.18 -3.63 3.83
CA ILE A 187 6.53 -3.74 4.34
C ILE A 187 6.77 -2.74 5.47
N VAL A 188 7.20 -3.27 6.62
CA VAL A 188 7.63 -2.47 7.76
C VAL A 188 9.06 -2.81 8.18
N PHE A 189 9.80 -1.82 8.69
CA PHE A 189 11.11 -2.06 9.32
C PHE A 189 10.96 -2.21 10.83
N ASN A 190 11.44 -3.32 11.38
CA ASN A 190 11.42 -3.59 12.80
C ASN A 190 12.80 -3.31 13.43
N GLU A 191 12.92 -2.20 14.16
CA GLU A 191 14.18 -1.82 14.82
C GLU A 191 14.67 -2.85 15.86
N ALA A 192 13.75 -3.65 16.42
CA ALA A 192 14.07 -4.60 17.49
C ALA A 192 14.93 -5.78 17.02
N ASP A 193 14.74 -6.24 15.77
CA ASP A 193 15.53 -7.31 15.16
C ASP A 193 16.39 -6.81 13.98
N GLY A 194 16.16 -5.57 13.52
CA GLY A 194 16.90 -4.96 12.42
C GLY A 194 16.53 -5.53 11.05
N LEU A 195 15.31 -6.04 10.90
CA LEU A 195 14.81 -6.64 9.66
C LEU A 195 13.64 -5.85 9.07
N TYR A 196 13.52 -5.94 7.76
CA TYR A 196 12.26 -5.65 7.08
C TYR A 196 11.37 -6.87 7.15
N HIS A 197 10.09 -6.65 7.41
CA HIS A 197 9.04 -7.65 7.40
C HIS A 197 8.05 -7.30 6.29
N LEU A 198 7.91 -8.21 5.32
CA LEU A 198 6.89 -8.17 4.28
C LEU A 198 5.75 -9.07 4.73
N PHE A 199 4.56 -8.50 4.87
CA PHE A 199 3.32 -9.24 5.00
C PHE A 199 2.63 -9.26 3.64
N TYR A 200 2.03 -10.40 3.27
CA TYR A 200 1.45 -10.56 1.94
C TYR A 200 0.34 -11.61 1.93
N LYS A 201 -0.56 -11.48 0.97
CA LYS A 201 -1.62 -12.46 0.70
C LYS A 201 -1.15 -13.49 -0.32
N GLN A 202 -1.47 -14.76 -0.09
CA GLN A 202 -1.41 -15.81 -1.12
C GLN A 202 -2.80 -16.25 -1.55
N GLU A 203 -3.04 -16.32 -2.85
CA GLU A 203 -4.32 -16.76 -3.41
C GLU A 203 -4.53 -18.28 -3.33
N SER A 204 -3.44 -19.06 -3.27
CA SER A 204 -3.50 -20.53 -3.14
C SER A 204 -3.58 -21.02 -1.69
N GLY A 205 -3.49 -20.11 -0.72
CA GLY A 205 -3.36 -20.41 0.71
C GLY A 205 -4.51 -19.87 1.55
N ARG A 206 -4.37 -20.00 2.87
CA ARG A 206 -5.27 -19.34 3.83
C ARG A 206 -4.51 -18.15 4.41
N GLY A 207 -4.88 -16.98 3.90
CA GLY A 207 -4.67 -15.67 4.49
C GLY A 207 -3.29 -15.03 4.29
N ILE A 208 -2.79 -14.44 5.38
CA ILE A 208 -1.68 -13.49 5.38
C ILE A 208 -0.41 -14.23 5.80
N TYR A 209 0.63 -14.11 5.02
CA TYR A 209 1.94 -14.73 5.23
C TYR A 209 2.98 -13.66 5.51
N GLN A 210 4.16 -14.09 5.96
CA GLN A 210 5.24 -13.21 6.32
C GLN A 210 6.57 -13.67 5.70
N ALA A 211 7.36 -12.71 5.24
CA ALA A 211 8.75 -12.89 4.85
C ALA A 211 9.63 -11.81 5.47
N VAL A 212 10.92 -12.09 5.65
CA VAL A 212 11.88 -11.15 6.23
C VAL A 212 13.12 -10.95 5.36
N ALA A 213 13.70 -9.77 5.41
CA ALA A 213 14.94 -9.42 4.71
C ALA A 213 15.76 -8.39 5.49
N LYS A 214 17.07 -8.31 5.24
CA LYS A 214 17.93 -7.27 5.84
C LYS A 214 17.86 -5.95 5.09
N GLU A 215 17.62 -6.01 3.78
CA GLU A 215 17.43 -4.85 2.91
C GLU A 215 16.17 -5.05 2.06
N LEU A 216 15.53 -3.96 1.63
CA LEU A 216 14.31 -4.03 0.81
C LEU A 216 14.50 -4.80 -0.51
N THR A 217 15.68 -4.68 -1.11
CA THR A 217 16.01 -5.32 -2.38
C THR A 217 16.81 -6.61 -2.23
N ASP A 218 16.91 -7.16 -1.01
CA ASP A 218 17.54 -8.45 -0.75
C ASP A 218 16.63 -9.62 -1.17
N LYS A 219 17.18 -10.82 -1.09
CA LYS A 219 16.36 -12.04 -1.12
C LYS A 219 15.57 -12.16 0.19
N TRP A 220 14.25 -12.15 0.08
CA TRP A 220 13.33 -12.39 1.19
C TRP A 220 13.32 -13.86 1.62
N GLN A 221 13.34 -14.08 2.92
CA GLN A 221 13.16 -15.38 3.56
C GLN A 221 11.72 -15.51 4.05
N MET A 222 10.94 -16.40 3.44
CA MET A 222 9.59 -16.74 3.92
C MET A 222 9.66 -17.38 5.30
N LEU A 223 8.71 -17.04 6.16
CA LEU A 223 8.49 -17.67 7.44
C LEU A 223 7.39 -18.73 7.32
N ASP A 224 7.45 -19.73 8.19
CA ASP A 224 6.50 -20.83 8.18
C ASP A 224 5.15 -20.39 8.78
N GLY A 225 4.06 -20.76 8.08
CA GLY A 225 2.70 -20.52 8.54
C GLY A 225 2.13 -19.16 8.13
N ASN A 226 0.85 -18.99 8.43
CA ASN A 226 0.07 -17.78 8.23
C ASN A 226 -0.10 -17.03 9.57
N VAL A 227 -0.38 -15.73 9.52
CA VAL A 227 -0.41 -14.84 10.69
C VAL A 227 -1.81 -14.35 11.05
N GLU A 228 -2.84 -14.58 10.21
CA GLU A 228 -4.20 -14.17 10.56
C GLU A 228 -4.75 -14.97 11.76
N GLN A 229 -5.59 -14.32 12.55
CA GLN A 229 -6.20 -14.90 13.75
C GLN A 229 -7.67 -15.26 13.55
N THR A 230 -8.09 -15.46 12.30
CA THR A 230 -9.48 -15.78 11.93
C THR A 230 -9.55 -17.05 11.08
N LYS A 231 -10.75 -17.61 10.97
CA LYS A 231 -11.05 -18.71 10.06
C LYS A 231 -11.69 -18.24 8.75
N GLU A 232 -12.11 -16.98 8.69
CA GLU A 232 -12.67 -16.37 7.48
C GLU A 232 -11.58 -16.13 6.44
N ALA A 233 -12.00 -15.88 5.19
CA ALA A 233 -11.09 -15.37 4.16
C ALA A 233 -10.69 -13.93 4.50
N VAL A 234 -9.44 -13.58 4.26
CA VAL A 234 -8.86 -12.25 4.55
C VAL A 234 -7.95 -11.79 3.43
N GLU A 235 -7.90 -10.49 3.11
CA GLU A 235 -7.08 -9.86 2.07
C GLU A 235 -6.63 -8.45 2.56
N GLY A 236 -5.94 -7.65 1.74
CA GLY A 236 -5.67 -6.24 2.04
C GLY A 236 -4.91 -5.99 3.34
N VAL A 237 -3.79 -6.70 3.56
CA VAL A 237 -3.01 -6.55 4.80
C VAL A 237 -2.44 -5.14 4.92
N GLY A 238 -2.54 -4.56 6.13
CA GLY A 238 -1.86 -3.34 6.51
C GLY A 238 -1.30 -3.44 7.94
N VAL A 239 -0.13 -2.85 8.18
CA VAL A 239 0.67 -3.05 9.37
C VAL A 239 1.12 -1.71 9.91
N CYS A 240 0.78 -1.45 11.16
CA CYS A 240 1.16 -0.19 11.81
C CYS A 240 1.77 -0.45 13.19
N LYS A 241 2.61 0.49 13.63
CA LYS A 241 3.19 0.42 14.98
C LYS A 241 2.10 0.73 16.00
N ALA A 242 1.97 -0.09 17.04
CA ALA A 242 1.08 0.20 18.16
C ALA A 242 1.56 1.46 18.92
N ILE A 243 0.63 2.11 19.62
CA ILE A 243 0.89 3.40 20.29
C ILE A 243 1.94 3.30 21.40
N ASP A 244 2.18 2.08 21.91
CA ASP A 244 3.24 1.77 22.86
C ASP A 244 4.66 1.84 22.27
N GLY A 245 4.77 1.96 20.93
CA GLY A 245 6.02 1.99 20.18
C GLY A 245 6.80 0.66 20.19
N LYS A 246 6.23 -0.41 20.73
CA LYS A 246 6.89 -1.71 20.94
C LYS A 246 6.24 -2.79 20.12
N SER A 247 4.91 -2.81 20.11
CA SER A 247 4.09 -3.80 19.43
C SER A 247 3.74 -3.35 18.00
N TRP A 248 3.27 -4.29 17.20
CA TRP A 248 2.75 -4.05 15.85
C TRP A 248 1.30 -4.52 15.79
N ILE A 249 0.49 -3.84 14.99
CA ILE A 249 -0.90 -4.21 14.68
C ILE A 249 -0.91 -4.63 13.22
N ILE A 250 -1.50 -5.79 12.94
CA ILE A 250 -1.77 -6.27 11.58
C ILE A 250 -3.29 -6.19 11.39
N MET A 251 -3.70 -5.50 10.35
CA MET A 251 -5.07 -5.33 9.89
C MET A 251 -5.22 -6.04 8.55
N TYR A 252 -6.41 -6.55 8.26
CA TYR A 252 -6.78 -7.19 6.99
C TYR A 252 -8.30 -7.12 6.85
N ASP A 253 -8.80 -7.15 5.62
CA ASP A 253 -10.24 -7.14 5.29
C ASP A 253 -10.90 -8.52 5.39
#